data_AF-Q1IKX1-F1
#
_entry.id   AF-Q1IKX1-F1
#
_cell.length_a   1.000
_cell.length_b   1.000
_cell.length_c   1.000
_cell.angle_alpha   90.00
_cell.angle_beta   90.00
_cell.angle_gamma   90.00
#
_symmetry.space_group_name_H-M   'P 1'
#
loop_
_entity.id
_entity.type
_entity.pdbx_description
1 polymer ?
#
loop_
_entity_poly.entity_id
_entity_poly.type
_entity_poly.pdbx_seq_one_letter_code
_entity_poly.pdbx_strand_id
1 'polypeptide(L)'
;MAVWQFRVVLLPVSPLQQRLGSIPSHIPAEIAQTTNWWRGLQPPTGFERGIDLLLPQRPPWSDNLLVWGDEDSNDAYVFYETPQKTVVEEISFRLDAREIDLHLVAGICNFARLLECVLVTGENMVIVPEQPNVLVAFLRSSAKHFVDDPENALKSIRRERLQ
;
A
#
# COMPACT_ATOMS: atom_id res chain seq x y z
N MET A 1 -6.72 -6.89 -7.61
CA MET A 1 -6.20 -7.30 -6.30
C MET A 1 -6.99 -8.50 -5.83
N ALA A 2 -6.33 -9.51 -5.27
CA ALA A 2 -7.06 -10.63 -4.69
C ALA A 2 -7.83 -10.16 -3.45
N VAL A 3 -9.03 -10.68 -3.24
CA VAL A 3 -9.92 -10.29 -2.13
C VAL A 3 -9.35 -10.62 -0.74
N TRP A 4 -8.31 -11.44 -0.67
CA TRP A 4 -7.62 -11.85 0.56
C TRP A 4 -6.31 -11.07 0.80
N GLN A 5 -6.01 -10.02 0.02
CA GLN A 5 -4.81 -9.19 0.20
C GLN A 5 -5.14 -7.85 0.84
N PHE A 6 -4.47 -7.53 1.94
CA PHE A 6 -4.51 -6.20 2.57
C PHE A 6 -3.42 -5.32 1.96
N ARG A 7 -3.83 -4.29 1.21
CA ARG A 7 -2.90 -3.40 0.51
C ARG A 7 -2.67 -2.10 1.29
N VAL A 8 -1.41 -1.70 1.34
CA VAL A 8 -0.97 -0.37 1.81
C VAL A 8 -0.09 0.32 0.77
N VAL A 9 -0.27 1.63 0.62
CA VAL A 9 0.54 2.50 -0.25
C VAL A 9 1.27 3.50 0.61
N LEU A 10 2.54 3.76 0.29
CA LEU A 10 3.32 4.81 0.96
C LEU A 10 3.06 6.13 0.27
N LEU A 11 2.59 7.12 1.04
CA LEU A 11 2.45 8.51 0.57
C LEU A 11 3.39 9.43 1.34
N PRO A 12 4.19 10.26 0.66
CA PRO A 12 5.07 11.21 1.32
C PRO A 12 4.25 12.28 2.07
N VAL A 13 4.61 12.56 3.32
CA VAL A 13 3.87 13.47 4.20
C VAL A 13 3.82 14.89 3.65
N SER A 14 4.94 15.39 3.13
CA SER A 14 5.04 16.80 2.68
C SER A 14 4.08 17.12 1.52
N PRO A 15 4.06 16.37 0.40
CA PRO A 15 3.07 16.57 -0.66
C PRO A 15 1.61 16.41 -0.20
N LEU A 16 1.35 15.46 0.71
CA LEU A 16 0.02 15.25 1.29
C LEU A 16 -0.47 16.48 2.05
N GLN A 17 0.37 17.02 2.94
CA GLN A 17 0.07 18.22 3.72
C GLN A 17 -0.05 19.47 2.84
N GLN A 18 0.80 19.64 1.83
CA GLN A 18 0.71 20.76 0.89
C GLN A 18 -0.62 20.77 0.13
N ARG A 19 -1.12 19.60 -0.26
CA ARG A 19 -2.36 19.48 -1.03
C ARG A 19 -3.62 19.63 -0.17
N LEU A 20 -3.60 19.09 1.05
CA LEU A 20 -4.80 18.95 1.91
C LEU A 20 -4.77 19.84 3.17
N GLY A 21 -3.70 20.60 3.39
CA GLY A 21 -3.49 21.49 4.55
C GLY A 21 -3.10 20.76 5.85
N SER A 22 -3.46 19.48 5.99
CA SER A 22 -3.10 18.61 7.12
C SER A 22 -3.09 17.15 6.68
N ILE A 23 -2.61 16.24 7.54
CA ILE A 23 -2.72 14.79 7.30
C ILE A 23 -4.13 14.35 7.72
N PRO A 24 -5.02 13.99 6.77
CA PRO A 24 -6.36 13.54 7.13
C PRO A 24 -6.33 12.11 7.67
N SER A 25 -7.40 11.66 8.33
CA SER A 25 -7.61 10.24 8.65
C SER A 25 -8.05 9.40 7.44
N HIS A 26 -8.55 10.05 6.38
CA HIS A 26 -9.06 9.41 5.18
C HIS A 26 -8.86 10.33 3.96
N ILE A 27 -8.39 9.79 2.84
CA ILE A 27 -8.22 10.54 1.59
C ILE A 27 -9.50 10.42 0.75
N PRO A 28 -10.09 11.53 0.27
CA PRO A 28 -11.21 11.46 -0.66
C PRO A 28 -10.86 10.65 -1.91
N ALA A 29 -11.73 9.73 -2.33
CA ALA A 29 -11.45 8.77 -3.40
C ALA A 29 -11.06 9.45 -4.74
N GLU A 30 -11.71 10.56 -5.09
CA GLU A 30 -11.39 11.34 -6.28
C GLU A 30 -9.94 11.86 -6.25
N ILE A 31 -9.48 12.34 -5.08
CA ILE A 31 -8.12 12.85 -4.91
C ILE A 31 -7.12 11.69 -4.93
N ALA A 32 -7.45 10.59 -4.25
CA ALA A 32 -6.59 9.40 -4.18
C ALA A 32 -6.29 8.82 -5.59
N GLN A 33 -7.27 8.83 -6.49
CA GLN A 33 -7.14 8.26 -7.84
C GLN A 33 -6.48 9.18 -8.86
N THR A 34 -6.50 10.50 -8.65
CA THR A 34 -6.05 11.50 -9.64
C THR A 34 -4.69 12.11 -9.31
N THR A 35 -4.15 11.83 -8.11
CA THR A 35 -2.93 12.47 -7.61
C THR A 35 -1.75 11.51 -7.59
N ASN A 36 -0.71 11.80 -8.36
CA ASN A 36 0.61 11.21 -8.14
C ASN A 36 1.30 11.97 -6.99
N TRP A 37 1.28 11.37 -5.80
CA TRP A 37 1.85 11.96 -4.58
C TRP A 37 3.38 12.05 -4.56
N TRP A 38 4.04 11.17 -5.32
CA TRP A 38 5.50 11.13 -5.41
C TRP A 38 6.04 12.20 -6.38
N ARG A 39 5.23 12.73 -7.31
CA ARG A 39 5.69 13.73 -8.29
C ARG A 39 6.31 14.99 -7.66
N GLY A 40 5.81 15.42 -6.49
CA GLY A 40 6.33 16.60 -5.77
C GLY A 40 7.53 16.33 -4.87
N LEU A 41 7.78 15.06 -4.52
CA LEU A 41 8.89 14.64 -3.66
C LEU A 41 9.23 13.19 -4.00
N GLN A 42 10.31 12.98 -4.74
CA GLN A 42 10.79 11.63 -5.07
C GLN A 42 11.48 10.98 -3.86
N PRO A 43 11.41 9.63 -3.72
CA PRO A 43 12.18 8.95 -2.69
C PRO A 43 13.68 9.11 -2.94
N PRO A 44 14.53 8.97 -1.91
CA PRO A 44 15.98 9.06 -2.07
C PRO A 44 16.50 7.96 -3.01
N THR A 45 17.56 8.27 -3.76
CA THR A 45 18.20 7.31 -4.67
C THR A 45 18.56 6.01 -3.96
N GLY A 46 18.11 4.88 -4.49
CA GLY A 46 18.40 3.55 -3.93
C GLY A 46 17.46 3.12 -2.80
N PHE A 47 16.33 3.81 -2.61
CA PHE A 47 15.29 3.42 -1.64
C PHE A 47 14.79 1.98 -1.84
N GLU A 48 14.89 1.44 -3.06
CA GLU A 48 14.53 0.07 -3.43
C GLU A 48 15.27 -0.96 -2.57
N ARG A 49 16.49 -0.64 -2.11
CA ARG A 49 17.26 -1.48 -1.17
C ARG A 49 16.55 -1.68 0.16
N GLY A 50 15.71 -0.73 0.57
CA GLY A 50 14.86 -0.90 1.74
C GLY A 50 13.80 -1.97 1.53
N ILE A 51 13.30 -2.15 0.30
CA ILE A 51 12.34 -3.19 -0.06
C ILE A 51 13.06 -4.55 -0.22
N ASP A 52 14.29 -4.55 -0.76
CA ASP A 52 15.13 -5.76 -0.88
C ASP A 52 15.38 -6.44 0.49
N LEU A 53 15.38 -5.68 1.58
CA LEU A 53 15.52 -6.20 2.94
C LEU A 53 14.23 -6.81 3.51
N LEU A 54 13.09 -6.50 2.92
CA LEU A 54 11.77 -6.95 3.36
C LEU A 54 11.30 -8.17 2.57
N LEU A 55 11.51 -8.14 1.26
CA LEU A 55 11.00 -9.15 0.33
C LEU A 55 12.04 -9.39 -0.78
N PRO A 56 12.15 -10.63 -1.29
CA PRO A 56 13.06 -10.94 -2.40
C PRO A 56 12.54 -10.33 -3.72
N GLN A 57 13.42 -9.72 -4.51
CA GLN A 57 13.05 -9.19 -5.82
C GLN A 57 12.74 -10.31 -6.82
N ARG A 58 11.78 -10.07 -7.73
CA ARG A 58 11.46 -10.98 -8.83
C ARG A 58 11.31 -10.26 -10.17
N PRO A 59 11.35 -10.99 -11.30
CA PRO A 59 11.14 -10.40 -12.62
C PRO A 59 9.78 -9.67 -12.70
N PRO A 60 9.75 -8.41 -13.19
CA PRO A 60 8.50 -7.69 -13.40
C PRO A 60 7.77 -8.20 -14.65
N TRP A 61 6.47 -7.95 -14.73
CA TRP A 61 5.66 -8.21 -15.93
C TRP A 61 5.48 -6.95 -16.81
N SER A 62 6.10 -5.83 -16.45
CA SER A 62 6.08 -4.57 -17.20
C SER A 62 7.41 -3.83 -17.04
N ASP A 63 7.82 -3.09 -18.08
CA ASP A 63 9.09 -2.37 -18.10
C ASP A 63 9.11 -1.16 -17.13
N ASN A 64 7.97 -0.63 -16.75
CA ASN A 64 7.86 0.49 -15.79
C ASN A 64 7.60 0.03 -14.35
N LEU A 65 7.83 -1.25 -14.05
CA LEU A 65 7.52 -1.87 -12.77
C LEU A 65 8.77 -2.52 -12.17
N LEU A 66 8.86 -2.49 -10.84
CA LEU A 66 9.69 -3.40 -10.04
C LEU A 66 8.79 -4.17 -9.07
N VAL A 67 9.14 -5.43 -8.83
CA VAL A 67 8.33 -6.37 -8.06
C VAL A 67 9.19 -7.14 -7.06
N TRP A 68 8.64 -7.34 -5.86
CA TRP A 68 9.21 -8.19 -4.81
C TRP A 68 8.15 -9.14 -4.25
N GLY A 69 8.58 -10.25 -3.66
CA GLY A 69 7.72 -11.24 -3.01
C GLY A 69 6.91 -12.10 -3.97
N ASP A 70 5.80 -12.64 -3.45
CA ASP A 70 4.94 -13.61 -4.13
C ASP A 70 3.51 -13.06 -4.25
N GLU A 71 2.96 -13.06 -5.48
CA GLU A 71 1.60 -12.57 -5.72
C GLU A 71 0.50 -13.40 -5.07
N ASP A 72 0.80 -14.66 -4.76
CA ASP A 72 -0.09 -15.57 -4.03
C ASP A 72 0.06 -15.43 -2.50
N SER A 73 0.91 -14.52 -2.00
CA SER A 73 1.09 -14.22 -0.58
C SER A 73 1.41 -12.72 -0.37
N ASN A 74 2.54 -12.41 0.28
CA ASN A 74 3.05 -11.07 0.51
C ASN A 74 3.92 -10.60 -0.68
N ASP A 75 3.64 -9.41 -1.19
CA ASP A 75 4.42 -8.79 -2.26
C ASP A 75 4.53 -7.28 -2.11
N ALA A 76 5.39 -6.69 -2.93
CA ALA A 76 5.55 -5.25 -3.05
C ALA A 76 5.78 -4.83 -4.50
N TYR A 77 5.43 -3.58 -4.79
CA TYR A 77 5.56 -2.96 -6.09
C TYR A 77 6.10 -1.56 -5.99
N VAL A 78 6.90 -1.20 -6.98
CA VAL A 78 7.20 0.18 -7.31
C VAL A 78 6.79 0.41 -8.76
N PHE A 79 5.79 1.24 -8.97
CA PHE A 79 5.41 1.72 -10.29
C PHE A 79 6.13 3.03 -10.58
N TYR A 80 6.60 3.14 -11.82
CA TYR A 80 7.19 4.35 -12.37
C TYR A 80 6.34 4.87 -13.53
N GLU A 81 6.33 6.19 -13.72
CA GLU A 81 5.55 6.82 -14.79
C GLU A 81 5.99 6.34 -16.19
N THR A 82 7.27 5.97 -16.35
CA THR A 82 7.84 5.54 -17.62
C THR A 82 8.79 4.34 -17.47
N PRO A 83 9.07 3.60 -18.57
CA PRO A 83 10.04 2.51 -18.58
C PRO A 83 11.47 2.92 -18.19
N GLN A 84 11.80 4.22 -18.23
CA GLN A 84 13.12 4.72 -17.80
C GLN A 84 13.28 4.73 -16.26
N LYS A 85 12.19 4.47 -15.51
CA LYS A 85 12.19 4.34 -14.04
C LYS A 85 12.81 5.53 -13.31
N THR A 86 12.51 6.75 -13.77
CA THR A 86 13.05 7.99 -13.20
C THR A 86 12.11 8.68 -12.23
N VAL A 87 10.80 8.52 -12.41
CA VAL A 87 9.77 9.12 -11.59
C VAL A 87 8.90 8.02 -11.02
N VAL A 88 8.97 7.84 -9.70
CA VAL A 88 8.09 6.95 -8.95
C VAL A 88 6.68 7.52 -8.99
N GLU A 89 5.73 6.66 -9.31
CA GLU A 89 4.30 6.91 -9.26
C GLU A 89 3.69 6.30 -7.98
N GLU A 90 4.13 5.09 -7.62
CA GLU A 90 3.59 4.39 -6.47
C GLU A 90 4.64 3.47 -5.84
N ILE A 91 4.61 3.40 -4.50
CA ILE A 91 5.27 2.35 -3.71
C ILE A 91 4.16 1.67 -2.90
N SER A 92 3.94 0.38 -3.10
CA SER A 92 2.88 -0.36 -2.43
C SER A 92 3.30 -1.75 -1.97
N PHE A 93 2.65 -2.22 -0.90
CA PHE A 93 2.78 -3.56 -0.35
C PHE A 93 1.41 -4.22 -0.31
N ARG A 94 1.35 -5.53 -0.58
CA ARG A 94 0.18 -6.35 -0.31
C ARG A 94 0.56 -7.43 0.69
N LEU A 95 -0.25 -7.52 1.74
CA LEU A 95 -0.07 -8.45 2.84
C LEU A 95 -1.12 -9.55 2.74
N ASP A 96 -0.71 -10.80 2.94
CA ASP A 96 -1.60 -11.94 2.98
C ASP A 96 -2.49 -11.87 4.21
N ALA A 97 -3.81 -11.71 4.03
CA ALA A 97 -4.72 -11.63 5.15
C ALA A 97 -5.02 -12.98 5.81
N ARG A 98 -4.64 -14.09 5.17
CA ARG A 98 -4.75 -15.45 5.74
C ARG A 98 -3.70 -15.67 6.81
N GLU A 99 -2.52 -15.08 6.64
CA GLU A 99 -1.38 -15.21 7.54
C GLU A 99 -0.58 -13.90 7.59
N ILE A 100 -0.89 -13.06 8.59
CA ILE A 100 -0.25 -11.76 8.74
C ILE A 100 1.17 -11.91 9.30
N ASP A 101 2.18 -11.49 8.54
CA ASP A 101 3.58 -11.46 8.99
C ASP A 101 3.86 -10.17 9.78
N LEU A 102 4.01 -10.29 11.10
CA LEU A 102 4.27 -9.16 11.99
C LEU A 102 5.67 -8.55 11.79
N HIS A 103 6.66 -9.33 11.38
CA HIS A 103 8.00 -8.83 11.08
C HIS A 103 7.98 -7.97 9.81
N LEU A 104 7.27 -8.44 8.79
CA LEU A 104 7.07 -7.67 7.57
C LEU A 104 6.31 -6.36 7.84
N VAL A 105 5.23 -6.40 8.64
CA VAL A 105 4.50 -5.18 9.04
C VAL A 105 5.42 -4.18 9.75
N ALA A 106 6.25 -4.65 10.70
CA ALA A 106 7.20 -3.79 11.40
C ALA A 106 8.24 -3.20 10.43
N GLY A 107 8.72 -4.02 9.48
CA GLY A 107 9.64 -3.60 8.43
C GLY A 107 9.06 -2.52 7.51
N ILE A 108 7.82 -2.68 7.07
CA ILE A 108 7.08 -1.68 6.27
C ILE A 108 6.93 -0.38 7.07
N CYS A 109 6.59 -0.45 8.36
CA CYS A 109 6.47 0.74 9.20
C CYS A 109 7.82 1.49 9.33
N ASN A 110 8.91 0.75 9.57
CA ASN A 110 10.26 1.33 9.61
C ASN A 110 10.62 2.00 8.28
N PHE A 111 10.37 1.29 7.16
CA PHE A 111 10.65 1.80 5.84
C PHE A 111 9.85 3.07 5.51
N ALA A 112 8.55 3.08 5.82
CA ALA A 112 7.71 4.26 5.64
C ALA A 112 8.19 5.45 6.47
N ARG A 113 8.62 5.24 7.73
CA ARG A 113 9.18 6.31 8.57
C ARG A 113 10.49 6.86 8.01
N LEU A 114 11.37 6.00 7.50
CA LEU A 114 12.62 6.43 6.85
C LEU A 114 12.38 7.30 5.62
N LEU A 115 11.28 7.05 4.91
CA LEU A 115 10.85 7.83 3.76
C LEU A 115 9.91 9.00 4.12
N GLU A 116 9.70 9.30 5.40
CA GLU A 116 8.78 10.32 5.87
C GLU A 116 7.36 10.18 5.27
N CYS A 117 6.86 8.94 5.23
CA CYS A 117 5.59 8.57 4.64
C CYS A 117 4.54 8.18 5.69
N VAL A 118 3.27 8.39 5.33
CA VAL A 118 2.14 7.68 5.92
C VAL A 118 1.82 6.44 5.07
N LEU A 119 1.06 5.51 5.65
CA LEU A 119 0.49 4.38 4.94
C LEU A 119 -0.97 4.67 4.60
N VAL A 120 -1.42 4.29 3.40
CA VAL A 120 -2.81 4.44 2.97
C VAL A 120 -3.35 3.09 2.52
N THR A 121 -4.50 2.66 3.07
CA THR A 121 -5.10 1.38 2.69
C THR A 121 -5.78 1.45 1.32
N GLY A 122 -6.16 0.29 0.76
CA GLY A 122 -7.01 0.24 -0.44
C GLY A 122 -8.36 0.96 -0.27
N GLU A 123 -8.83 1.11 0.97
CA GLU A 123 -10.02 1.88 1.34
C GLU A 123 -9.73 3.36 1.67
N ASN A 124 -8.57 3.90 1.27
CA ASN A 124 -8.15 5.29 1.46
C ASN A 124 -8.00 5.75 2.92
N MET A 125 -7.96 4.83 3.88
CA MET A 125 -7.69 5.18 5.28
C MET A 125 -6.21 5.49 5.47
N VAL A 126 -5.90 6.61 6.11
CA VAL A 126 -4.53 7.02 6.42
C VAL A 126 -4.12 6.44 7.77
N ILE A 127 -2.94 5.83 7.80
CA ILE A 127 -2.37 5.15 8.94
C ILE A 127 -1.00 5.77 9.24
N VAL A 128 -0.82 6.20 10.48
CA VAL A 128 0.51 6.50 11.01
C VAL A 128 1.29 5.19 11.07
N PRO A 129 2.52 5.12 10.48
CA PRO A 129 3.27 3.88 10.27
C PRO A 129 3.80 3.33 11.60
N GLU A 130 2.91 2.80 12.42
CA GLU A 130 3.19 2.07 13.66
C GLU A 130 2.45 0.75 13.60
N GLN A 131 3.13 -0.33 13.98
CA GLN A 131 2.59 -1.69 13.86
C GLN A 131 1.19 -1.86 14.48
N PRO A 132 0.88 -1.34 15.69
CA PRO A 132 -0.48 -1.43 16.24
C PRO A 132 -1.55 -0.79 15.35
N ASN A 133 -1.25 0.34 14.71
CA ASN A 133 -2.21 1.03 13.85
C ASN A 133 -2.48 0.24 12.57
N VAL A 134 -1.43 -0.35 11.98
CA VAL A 134 -1.56 -1.23 10.81
C VAL A 134 -2.38 -2.46 11.16
N LEU A 135 -2.17 -3.06 12.33
CA LEU A 135 -2.95 -4.22 12.78
C LEU A 135 -4.42 -3.88 13.02
N VAL A 136 -4.73 -2.72 13.61
CA VAL A 136 -6.12 -2.26 13.77
C VAL A 136 -6.79 -2.07 12.40
N ALA A 137 -6.06 -1.49 11.44
CA ALA A 137 -6.56 -1.32 10.08
C ALA A 137 -6.78 -2.67 9.37
N PHE A 138 -5.82 -3.57 9.49
CA PHE A 138 -5.88 -4.92 8.96
C PHE A 138 -7.10 -5.68 9.48
N LEU A 139 -7.31 -5.70 10.81
CA LEU A 139 -8.44 -6.40 11.44
C LEU A 139 -9.81 -5.86 11.01
N ARG A 140 -9.88 -4.62 10.54
CA ARG A 140 -11.09 -3.97 10.03
C ARG A 140 -11.21 -3.99 8.51
N SER A 141 -10.21 -4.52 7.81
CA SER A 141 -10.13 -4.47 6.36
C SER A 141 -11.14 -5.43 5.70
N SER A 142 -11.52 -5.07 4.47
CA SER A 142 -12.31 -5.95 3.61
C SER A 142 -11.64 -7.32 3.39
N ALA A 143 -10.31 -7.33 3.30
CA ALA A 143 -9.53 -8.55 3.13
C ALA A 143 -9.62 -9.49 4.33
N LYS A 144 -9.50 -8.97 5.57
CA LYS A 144 -9.64 -9.78 6.77
C LYS A 144 -11.06 -10.31 6.94
N HIS A 145 -12.06 -9.48 6.67
CA HIS A 145 -13.45 -9.91 6.70
C HIS A 145 -13.72 -11.04 5.69
N PHE A 146 -13.15 -10.95 4.48
CA PHE A 146 -13.24 -12.03 3.50
C PHE A 146 -12.58 -13.33 3.97
N VAL A 147 -11.42 -13.26 4.63
CA VAL A 147 -10.73 -14.45 5.15
C VAL A 147 -11.53 -15.11 6.28
N ASP A 148 -12.13 -14.31 7.17
CA ASP A 148 -12.89 -14.81 8.32
C ASP A 148 -14.27 -15.36 7.94
N ASP A 149 -14.94 -14.72 6.98
CA ASP A 149 -16.28 -15.09 6.53
C ASP A 149 -16.45 -14.82 5.02
N PRO A 150 -15.93 -15.72 4.16
CA PRO A 150 -15.99 -15.55 2.72
C PRO A 150 -17.44 -15.43 2.18
N GLU A 151 -18.38 -16.16 2.78
CA GLU A 151 -19.77 -16.18 2.31
C GLU A 151 -20.46 -14.81 2.50
N ASN A 152 -20.34 -14.23 3.69
CA ASN A 152 -20.96 -12.93 3.96
C ASN A 152 -20.22 -11.78 3.28
N ALA A 153 -18.88 -11.85 3.17
CA ALA A 153 -18.11 -10.87 2.40
C ALA A 153 -18.49 -10.85 0.91
N LEU A 154 -18.74 -12.02 0.29
CA LEU A 154 -19.21 -12.06 -1.10
C LEU A 154 -20.64 -11.52 -1.27
N LYS A 155 -21.51 -11.72 -0.28
CA LYS A 155 -22.87 -11.17 -0.28
C LYS A 155 -22.87 -9.64 -0.17
N SER A 156 -22.00 -9.04 0.65
CA SER A 156 -21.90 -7.57 0.77
C SER A 156 -21.40 -6.93 -0.53
N ILE A 157 -20.35 -7.47 -1.14
CA ILE A 157 -19.81 -6.97 -2.42
C ILE A 157 -20.87 -7.00 -3.53
N ARG A 158 -21.69 -8.06 -3.59
CA ARG A 158 -22.78 -8.15 -4.57
C ARG A 158 -23.85 -7.08 -4.38
N ARG A 159 -24.11 -6.66 -3.14
CA ARG A 159 -25.10 -5.61 -2.85
C ARG A 159 -24.59 -4.22 -3.21
N GLU A 160 -23.32 -3.92 -2.95
CA GLU A 160 -22.71 -2.63 -3.28
C GLU A 160 -22.63 -2.39 -4.79
N ARG A 161 -22.40 -3.43 -5.60
CA ARG A 161 -22.36 -3.32 -7.08
C ARG A 161 -23.73 -3.11 -7.75
N LEU A 162 -24.82 -3.26 -7.00
CA LEU A 162 -26.19 -3.12 -7.50
C LEU A 162 -26.82 -1.77 -7.12
N GLN A 163 -26.10 -0.92 -6.38
CA GLN A 163 -26.48 0.44 -6.00
C GLN A 163 -25.66 1.46 -6.81
#